data_AF-A0A1N7ERJ5-F1
#
_entry.id   AF-A0A1N7ERJ5-F1
#
_cell.length_a   1.000
_cell.length_b   1.000
_cell.length_c   1.000
_cell.angle_alpha   90.00
_cell.angle_beta   90.00
_cell.angle_gamma   90.00
#
_symmetry.space_group_name_H-M   'P 1'
#
loop_
_entity.id
_entity.type
_entity.pdbx_description
1 polymer ?
#
loop_
_entity_poly.entity_id
_entity_poly.type
_entity_poly.pdbx_seq_one_letter_code
_entity_poly.pdbx_strand_id
1 'polypeptide(L)'
;MAESQRLQRITRTAKDPVKLRRAIVVLMSAQGQPPPDIAHLLKTSENYVRDVIHAFNERGFDALDPKWSGGAPRQIDEQTRDWICVIARCDPRFLGKPFSCWSLAKLRDYLIDAGYVTAVSVETIRRILHERGVSWRATKTWKASNDPDFTAKMRRILDLYDHPPADGRVICVDEFGPHLQPRPGRAWRPHGQPARLQATYGRAAHDRRPGPGRRAPALPHP
;
A
#
# COMPACT_ATOMS: atom_id res chain seq x y z
N MET A 1 -18.93 30.24 -37.61
CA MET A 1 -17.56 30.81 -37.55
C MET A 1 -16.87 30.53 -36.21
N ALA A 2 -17.41 30.97 -35.07
CA ALA A 2 -16.78 30.76 -33.75
C ALA A 2 -16.64 29.29 -33.33
N GLU A 3 -17.64 28.46 -33.64
CA GLU A 3 -17.66 27.04 -33.28
C GLU A 3 -16.62 26.20 -34.04
N SER A 4 -16.46 26.45 -35.34
CA SER A 4 -15.46 25.81 -36.19
C SER A 4 -14.02 26.16 -35.75
N GLN A 5 -13.77 27.41 -35.35
CA GLN A 5 -12.47 27.83 -34.80
C GLN A 5 -12.17 27.14 -33.47
N ARG A 6 -13.19 26.96 -32.62
CA ARG A 6 -13.05 26.24 -31.35
C ARG A 6 -12.74 24.76 -31.58
N LEU A 7 -13.40 24.09 -32.53
CA LEU A 7 -13.09 22.71 -32.92
C LEU A 7 -11.66 22.57 -33.45
N GLN A 8 -11.23 23.45 -34.36
CA GLN A 8 -9.85 23.46 -34.86
C GLN A 8 -8.81 23.62 -33.74
N ARG A 9 -9.09 24.49 -32.76
CA ARG A 9 -8.23 24.65 -31.58
C ARG A 9 -8.16 23.36 -30.77
N ILE A 10 -9.30 22.70 -30.51
CA ILE A 10 -9.35 21.44 -29.78
C ILE A 10 -8.54 20.36 -30.50
N THR A 11 -8.68 20.23 -31.82
CA THR A 11 -7.90 19.26 -32.62
C THR A 11 -6.38 19.49 -32.51
N ARG A 12 -5.93 20.72 -32.30
CA ARG A 12 -4.50 21.05 -32.13
C ARG A 12 -3.98 20.90 -30.71
N THR A 13 -4.85 20.99 -29.69
CA THR A 13 -4.43 21.09 -28.28
C THR A 13 -4.85 19.89 -27.42
N ALA A 14 -5.81 19.09 -27.87
CA ALA A 14 -6.32 17.95 -27.12
C ALA A 14 -5.22 16.90 -26.90
N LYS A 15 -4.95 16.58 -25.62
CA LYS A 15 -4.04 15.50 -25.21
C LYS A 15 -4.71 14.13 -25.17
N ASP A 16 -6.03 14.10 -24.96
CA ASP A 16 -6.82 12.87 -24.91
C ASP A 16 -7.14 12.37 -26.33
N PRO A 17 -6.75 11.13 -26.69
CA PRO A 17 -6.98 10.59 -28.03
C PRO A 17 -8.46 10.44 -28.41
N VAL A 18 -9.34 10.17 -27.44
CA VAL A 18 -10.79 10.02 -27.67
C VAL A 18 -11.41 11.38 -27.98
N LYS A 19 -11.06 12.40 -27.19
CA LYS A 19 -11.51 13.78 -27.42
C LYS A 19 -11.03 14.31 -28.77
N LEU A 20 -9.76 14.04 -29.12
CA LEU A 20 -9.19 14.41 -30.41
C LEU A 20 -9.95 13.75 -31.58
N ARG A 21 -10.14 12.43 -31.53
CA ARG A 21 -10.84 11.69 -32.59
C ARG A 21 -12.27 12.18 -32.77
N ARG A 22 -13.01 12.41 -31.69
CA ARG A 22 -14.38 12.95 -31.75
C ARG A 22 -14.42 14.37 -32.33
N ALA A 23 -13.46 15.22 -31.97
CA ALA A 23 -13.36 16.57 -32.53
C ALA A 23 -13.08 16.56 -34.04
N ILE A 24 -12.26 15.62 -34.52
CA ILE A 24 -11.98 15.45 -35.95
C ILE A 24 -13.24 14.99 -36.70
N VAL A 25 -14.00 14.04 -36.15
CA VAL A 25 -15.29 13.60 -36.73
C VAL A 25 -16.24 14.78 -36.92
N VAL A 26 -16.44 15.58 -35.86
CA VAL A 26 -17.34 16.75 -35.91
C VAL A 26 -16.82 17.80 -36.89
N LEU A 27 -15.50 18.03 -36.93
CA LEU A 27 -14.89 18.97 -37.87
C LEU A 27 -15.09 18.55 -39.34
N MET A 28 -14.88 17.28 -39.67
CA MET A 28 -15.07 16.74 -41.02
C MET A 28 -16.54 16.77 -41.44
N SER A 29 -17.45 16.46 -40.51
CA SER A 29 -18.89 16.57 -40.75
C SER A 29 -19.31 18.03 -40.99
N ALA A 30 -18.76 18.99 -40.23
CA ALA A 30 -19.00 20.42 -40.44
C ALA A 30 -18.44 20.94 -41.78
N GLN A 31 -17.47 20.24 -42.38
CA GLN A 31 -16.95 20.50 -43.72
C GLN A 31 -17.78 19.84 -44.84
N GLY A 32 -18.88 19.16 -44.49
CA GLY A 32 -19.78 18.51 -45.45
C GLY A 32 -19.34 17.12 -45.90
N GLN A 33 -18.34 16.51 -45.25
CA GLN A 33 -17.97 15.13 -45.58
C GLN A 33 -19.05 14.15 -45.07
N PRO A 34 -19.47 13.18 -45.90
CA PRO A 34 -20.49 12.23 -45.49
C PRO A 34 -19.93 11.20 -44.49
N PRO A 35 -20.75 10.69 -43.55
CA PRO A 35 -20.29 9.75 -42.52
C PRO A 35 -19.51 8.51 -43.00
N PRO A 36 -19.82 7.88 -44.16
CA PRO A 36 -19.04 6.75 -44.69
C PRO A 36 -17.59 7.12 -45.01
N ASP A 37 -17.36 8.29 -45.61
CA ASP A 37 -16.01 8.74 -45.99
C ASP A 37 -15.18 9.05 -44.74
N ILE A 38 -15.80 9.69 -43.75
CA ILE A 38 -15.18 9.97 -42.44
C ILE A 38 -14.81 8.66 -41.74
N ALA A 39 -15.71 7.67 -41.77
CA ALA A 39 -15.48 6.37 -41.16
C ALA A 39 -14.30 5.64 -41.81
N HIS A 40 -14.23 5.66 -43.14
CA HIS A 40 -13.12 5.10 -43.91
C HIS A 40 -11.79 5.80 -43.59
N LEU A 41 -11.77 7.13 -43.57
CA LEU A 41 -10.57 7.92 -43.29
C LEU A 41 -10.03 7.71 -41.87
N LEU A 42 -10.93 7.63 -40.87
CA LEU A 42 -10.57 7.44 -39.46
C LEU A 42 -10.44 5.98 -39.04
N LYS A 43 -10.65 5.04 -39.97
CA LYS A 43 -10.67 3.58 -39.75
C LYS A 43 -11.58 3.20 -38.57
N THR A 44 -12.82 3.67 -38.62
CA THR A 44 -13.84 3.42 -37.60
C THR A 44 -15.16 2.97 -38.24
N SER A 45 -16.18 2.65 -37.45
CA SER A 45 -17.49 2.28 -37.97
C SER A 45 -18.33 3.52 -38.29
N GLU A 46 -19.17 3.43 -39.32
CA GLU A 46 -20.10 4.51 -39.64
C GLU A 46 -21.07 4.81 -38.50
N ASN A 47 -21.49 3.78 -37.75
CA ASN A 47 -22.34 3.94 -36.58
C ASN A 47 -21.66 4.78 -35.51
N TYR A 48 -20.36 4.56 -35.25
CA TYR A 48 -19.62 5.41 -34.32
C TYR A 48 -19.57 6.88 -34.78
N VAL A 49 -19.35 7.12 -36.08
CA VAL A 49 -19.35 8.48 -36.63
C VAL A 49 -20.71 9.16 -36.43
N ARG A 50 -21.80 8.46 -36.76
CA ARG A 50 -23.17 8.95 -36.55
C ARG A 50 -23.44 9.24 -35.07
N ASP A 51 -23.09 8.31 -34.18
CA ASP A 51 -23.26 8.47 -32.73
C ASP A 51 -22.52 9.71 -32.19
N VAL A 52 -21.30 9.97 -32.67
CA VAL A 52 -20.53 11.14 -32.28
C VAL A 52 -21.18 12.44 -32.77
N ILE A 53 -21.66 12.46 -34.03
CA ILE A 53 -22.35 13.63 -34.60
C ILE A 53 -23.67 13.89 -33.85
N HIS A 54 -24.49 12.86 -33.63
CA HIS A 54 -25.72 12.98 -32.86
C HIS A 54 -25.45 13.46 -31.43
N ALA A 55 -24.47 12.87 -30.75
CA ALA A 55 -24.10 13.29 -29.41
C ALA A 55 -23.62 14.76 -29.37
N PHE A 56 -22.89 15.22 -30.38
CA PHE A 56 -22.47 16.61 -30.49
C PHE A 56 -23.65 17.54 -30.76
N ASN A 57 -24.60 17.15 -31.62
CA ASN A 57 -25.80 17.95 -31.88
C ASN A 57 -26.70 18.07 -30.64
N GLU A 58 -26.73 17.05 -29.77
CA GLU A 58 -27.52 17.07 -28.54
C GLU A 58 -26.84 17.81 -27.38
N ARG A 59 -25.53 17.63 -27.19
CA ARG A 59 -24.79 18.08 -25.99
C ARG A 59 -23.64 19.05 -26.28
N GLY A 60 -23.43 19.41 -27.53
CA GLY A 60 -22.33 20.29 -27.96
C GLY A 60 -20.95 19.73 -27.60
N PHE A 61 -20.07 20.62 -27.14
CA PHE A 61 -18.67 20.29 -26.82
C PHE A 61 -18.51 19.25 -25.70
N ASP A 62 -19.49 19.10 -24.81
CA ASP A 62 -19.47 18.10 -23.73
C ASP A 62 -19.55 16.66 -24.26
N ALA A 63 -19.99 16.49 -25.52
CA ALA A 63 -19.97 15.19 -26.20
C ALA A 63 -18.56 14.72 -26.56
N LEU A 64 -17.62 15.66 -26.70
CA LEU A 64 -16.23 15.35 -27.08
C LEU A 64 -15.47 14.70 -25.92
N ASP A 65 -15.87 14.97 -24.68
CA ASP A 65 -15.19 14.41 -23.52
C ASP A 65 -15.46 12.90 -23.36
N PRO A 66 -14.41 12.09 -23.14
CA PRO A 66 -14.57 10.67 -22.87
C PRO A 66 -15.40 10.47 -21.59
N LYS A 67 -16.45 9.66 -21.69
CA LYS A 67 -17.18 9.17 -20.53
C LYS A 67 -16.40 8.01 -19.95
N TRP A 68 -15.46 8.31 -19.05
CA TRP A 68 -14.84 7.27 -18.22
C TRP A 68 -15.91 6.76 -17.26
N SER A 69 -16.50 5.61 -17.56
CA SER A 69 -17.24 4.87 -16.56
C SER A 69 -16.23 4.44 -15.49
N GLY A 70 -16.49 4.84 -14.24
CA GLY A 70 -15.78 4.25 -13.10
C GLY A 70 -15.90 2.73 -13.21
N GLY A 71 -14.81 2.01 -12.93
CA GLY A 71 -14.82 0.55 -12.93
C GLY A 71 -15.90 -0.01 -12.00
N ALA A 72 -16.12 -1.33 -12.08
CA ALA A 72 -17.10 -2.01 -11.26
C ALA A 72 -16.99 -1.59 -9.77
N PRO A 73 -18.13 -1.38 -9.08
CA PRO A 73 -18.12 -0.99 -7.68
C PRO A 73 -17.36 -2.03 -6.84
N ARG A 74 -16.67 -1.54 -5.82
CA ARG A 74 -15.80 -2.38 -4.96
C ARG A 74 -16.67 -3.35 -4.16
N GLN A 75 -16.29 -4.62 -4.14
CA GLN A 75 -17.02 -5.68 -3.43
C GLN A 75 -16.77 -5.73 -1.92
N ILE A 76 -15.67 -5.15 -1.44
CA ILE A 76 -15.31 -5.11 -0.02
C ILE A 76 -15.54 -3.69 0.48
N ASP A 77 -16.40 -3.56 1.48
CA ASP A 77 -16.74 -2.32 2.16
C ASP A 77 -15.54 -1.75 2.94
N GLU A 78 -15.63 -0.47 3.31
CA GLU A 78 -14.53 0.24 3.95
C GLU A 78 -14.26 -0.24 5.38
N GLN A 79 -15.30 -0.66 6.10
CA GLN A 79 -15.18 -1.15 7.48
C GLN A 79 -14.45 -2.50 7.50
N THR A 80 -14.77 -3.41 6.59
CA THR A 80 -14.04 -4.68 6.44
C THR A 80 -12.58 -4.46 6.08
N ARG A 81 -12.25 -3.46 5.26
CA ARG A 81 -10.86 -3.09 4.94
C ARG A 81 -10.08 -2.64 6.18
N ASP A 82 -10.72 -1.86 7.05
CA ASP A 82 -10.13 -1.45 8.32
C ASP A 82 -9.91 -2.65 9.25
N TRP A 83 -10.88 -3.56 9.33
CA TRP A 83 -10.76 -4.81 10.08
C TRP A 83 -9.60 -5.68 9.60
N ILE A 84 -9.44 -5.84 8.28
CA ILE A 84 -8.31 -6.55 7.69
C ILE A 84 -6.98 -5.96 8.18
N CYS A 85 -6.86 -4.63 8.25
CA CYS A 85 -5.66 -3.96 8.73
C CYS A 85 -5.44 -4.13 10.24
N VAL A 86 -6.50 -4.19 11.04
CA VAL A 86 -6.43 -4.49 12.48
C VAL A 86 -5.94 -5.92 12.70
N ILE A 87 -6.56 -6.90 12.03
CA ILE A 87 -6.23 -8.32 12.16
C ILE A 87 -4.79 -8.58 11.70
N ALA A 88 -4.38 -8.01 10.55
CA ALA A 88 -3.02 -8.17 10.03
C ALA A 88 -1.94 -7.69 11.02
N ARG A 89 -2.24 -6.65 11.82
CA ARG A 89 -1.32 -6.09 12.83
C ARG A 89 -1.37 -6.84 14.16
N CYS A 90 -2.39 -7.66 14.39
CA CYS A 90 -2.53 -8.48 15.58
C CYS A 90 -1.58 -9.68 15.54
N ASP A 91 -1.08 -10.10 16.70
CA ASP A 91 -0.32 -11.36 16.80
C ASP A 91 -1.30 -12.54 16.65
N PRO A 92 -1.10 -13.44 15.67
CA PRO A 92 -2.00 -14.57 15.44
C PRO A 92 -2.19 -15.48 16.67
N ARG A 93 -1.24 -15.47 17.61
CA ARG A 93 -1.33 -16.25 18.86
C ARG A 93 -2.46 -15.76 19.77
N PHE A 94 -2.78 -14.46 19.75
CA PHE A 94 -3.96 -13.95 20.46
C PHE A 94 -5.28 -14.45 19.87
N LEU A 95 -5.24 -14.88 18.62
CA LEU A 95 -6.38 -15.45 17.88
C LEU A 95 -6.33 -16.99 17.86
N GLY A 96 -5.52 -17.60 18.73
CA GLY A 96 -5.43 -19.06 18.88
C GLY A 96 -4.73 -19.79 17.74
N LYS A 97 -3.99 -19.09 16.87
CA LYS A 97 -3.30 -19.71 15.74
C LYS A 97 -1.88 -20.19 16.12
N PRO A 98 -1.42 -21.34 15.58
CA PRO A 98 -0.14 -21.96 15.96
C PRO A 98 1.09 -21.33 15.29
N PHE A 99 1.02 -20.05 14.92
CA PHE A 99 2.11 -19.33 14.26
C PHE A 99 2.24 -17.91 14.78
N SER A 100 3.43 -17.34 14.67
CA SER A 100 3.76 -16.03 15.24
C SER A 100 3.48 -14.84 14.33
N CYS A 101 3.33 -15.06 13.02
CA CYS A 101 3.19 -13.99 12.04
C CYS A 101 2.20 -14.34 10.91
N TRP A 102 1.50 -13.34 10.39
CA TRP A 102 0.60 -13.48 9.24
C TRP A 102 1.36 -13.49 7.91
N SER A 103 1.28 -14.59 7.16
CA SER A 103 1.44 -14.53 5.71
C SER A 103 0.13 -14.06 5.08
N LEU A 104 0.17 -13.48 3.87
CA LEU A 104 -1.06 -13.03 3.19
C LEU A 104 -2.05 -14.18 2.95
N ALA A 105 -1.54 -15.38 2.64
CA ALA A 105 -2.37 -16.58 2.48
C ALA A 105 -3.05 -16.96 3.80
N LYS A 106 -2.31 -17.03 4.91
CA LYS A 106 -2.88 -17.34 6.24
C LYS A 106 -3.90 -16.28 6.68
N LEU A 107 -3.63 -15.02 6.36
CA LEU A 107 -4.54 -13.92 6.65
C LEU A 107 -5.84 -14.06 5.84
N ARG A 108 -5.73 -14.35 4.54
CA ARG A 108 -6.90 -14.65 3.69
C ARG A 108 -7.72 -15.79 4.28
N ASP A 109 -7.08 -16.92 4.56
CA ASP A 109 -7.76 -18.13 5.02
C ASP A 109 -8.49 -17.83 6.35
N TYR A 110 -7.83 -17.12 7.27
CA TYR A 110 -8.47 -16.67 8.50
C TYR A 110 -9.66 -15.73 8.29
N LEU A 111 -9.56 -14.78 7.35
CA LEU A 111 -10.65 -13.83 7.06
C LEU A 111 -11.88 -14.54 6.49
N ILE A 112 -11.67 -15.58 5.68
CA ILE A 112 -12.74 -16.42 5.14
C ILE A 112 -13.32 -17.31 6.25
N ASP A 113 -12.47 -18.01 7.00
CA ASP A 113 -12.88 -18.91 8.09
C ASP A 113 -13.67 -18.17 9.19
N ALA A 114 -13.30 -16.93 9.48
CA ALA A 114 -13.96 -16.09 10.49
C ALA A 114 -15.16 -15.30 9.93
N GLY A 115 -15.50 -15.45 8.66
CA GLY A 115 -16.70 -14.87 8.04
C GLY A 115 -16.63 -13.38 7.72
N TYR A 116 -15.45 -12.75 7.76
CA TYR A 116 -15.31 -11.32 7.42
C TYR A 116 -15.49 -11.05 5.93
N VAL A 117 -15.17 -12.03 5.08
CA VAL A 117 -15.30 -11.94 3.61
C VAL A 117 -15.67 -13.30 3.03
N THR A 118 -16.56 -13.33 2.05
CA THR A 118 -16.95 -14.58 1.37
C THR A 118 -15.84 -15.10 0.46
N ALA A 119 -15.19 -14.20 -0.28
CA ALA A 119 -14.07 -14.53 -1.15
C ALA A 119 -13.17 -13.30 -1.35
N VAL A 120 -11.86 -13.48 -1.21
CA VAL A 120 -10.89 -12.43 -1.47
C VAL A 120 -9.59 -13.01 -1.99
N SER A 121 -8.98 -12.35 -2.98
CA SER A 121 -7.66 -12.73 -3.46
C SER A 121 -6.56 -12.20 -2.54
N VAL A 122 -5.44 -12.93 -2.49
CA VAL A 122 -4.23 -12.52 -1.76
C VAL A 122 -3.75 -11.13 -2.20
N GLU A 123 -3.86 -10.85 -3.50
CA GLU A 123 -3.46 -9.57 -4.09
C GLU A 123 -4.37 -8.42 -3.64
N THR A 124 -5.67 -8.65 -3.53
CA THR A 124 -6.60 -7.64 -2.99
C THR A 124 -6.26 -7.30 -1.55
N ILE A 125 -5.95 -8.29 -0.70
CA ILE A 125 -5.49 -8.04 0.68
C ILE A 125 -4.19 -7.23 0.68
N ARG A 126 -3.21 -7.61 -0.16
CA ARG A 126 -1.94 -6.88 -0.28
C ARG A 126 -2.17 -5.41 -0.63
N ARG A 127 -3.03 -5.15 -1.62
CA ARG A 127 -3.38 -3.79 -2.05
C ARG A 127 -4.08 -3.02 -0.92
N ILE A 128 -5.04 -3.62 -0.21
CA ILE A 128 -5.71 -2.99 0.94
C ILE A 128 -4.69 -2.58 2.01
N LEU A 129 -3.78 -3.48 2.38
CA LEU A 129 -2.75 -3.19 3.38
C LEU A 129 -1.85 -2.03 2.93
N HIS A 130 -1.42 -2.02 1.66
CA HIS A 130 -0.61 -0.94 1.11
C HIS A 130 -1.35 0.41 1.03
N GLU A 131 -2.61 0.41 0.57
CA GLU A 131 -3.47 1.60 0.54
C GLU A 131 -3.62 2.22 1.93
N ARG A 132 -3.68 1.39 2.97
CA ARG A 132 -3.75 1.81 4.38
C ARG A 132 -2.38 2.00 5.05
N GLY A 133 -1.30 2.01 4.27
CA GLY A 133 0.06 2.28 4.77
C GLY A 133 0.66 1.19 5.67
N VAL A 134 0.11 -0.02 5.65
CA VAL A 134 0.60 -1.18 6.40
C VAL A 134 1.52 -2.00 5.51
N SER A 135 2.76 -2.19 5.93
CA SER A 135 3.76 -2.96 5.17
C SER A 135 4.45 -4.01 6.02
N TRP A 136 5.04 -5.00 5.34
CA TRP A 136 5.75 -6.11 5.97
C TRP A 136 7.15 -5.68 6.42
N ARG A 137 7.31 -5.39 7.72
CA ARG A 137 8.53 -4.78 8.27
C ARG A 137 9.31 -5.74 9.16
N ALA A 138 10.63 -5.61 9.11
CA ALA A 138 11.51 -6.25 10.08
C ALA A 138 11.28 -5.64 11.46
N THR A 139 11.14 -6.51 12.46
CA THR A 139 11.17 -6.09 13.86
C THR A 139 12.57 -5.57 14.16
N LYS A 140 12.66 -4.41 14.80
CA LYS A 140 13.95 -3.84 15.21
C LYS A 140 14.27 -4.26 16.63
N THR A 141 15.52 -4.59 16.89
CA THR A 141 16.01 -4.78 18.24
C THR A 141 16.67 -3.49 18.74
N TRP A 142 16.57 -3.20 20.03
CA TRP A 142 17.27 -2.08 20.65
C TRP A 142 17.92 -2.53 21.95
N LYS A 143 19.08 -1.99 22.27
CA LYS A 143 19.78 -2.21 23.53
C LYS A 143 19.70 -0.93 24.36
N ALA A 144 19.46 -1.08 25.65
CA ALA A 144 19.74 -0.03 26.63
C ALA A 144 20.57 -0.62 27.75
N SER A 145 21.47 0.21 28.27
CA SER A 145 22.22 -0.10 29.47
C SER A 145 21.50 0.51 30.67
N ASN A 146 21.39 -0.26 31.75
CA ASN A 146 20.93 0.24 33.05
C ASN A 146 22.11 0.71 33.93
N ASP A 147 23.32 0.78 33.38
CA ASP A 147 24.51 1.25 34.08
C ASP A 147 24.42 2.77 34.33
N PRO A 148 24.44 3.23 35.60
CA PRO A 148 24.37 4.66 35.91
C PRO A 148 25.53 5.46 35.30
N ASP A 149 26.68 4.82 35.07
CA ASP A 149 27.86 5.45 34.47
C ASP A 149 27.95 5.22 32.95
N PHE A 150 26.90 4.70 32.31
CA PHE A 150 26.91 4.31 30.89
C PHE A 150 27.41 5.44 29.99
N THR A 151 26.92 6.67 30.19
CA THR A 151 27.32 7.82 29.36
C THR A 151 28.79 8.16 29.54
N ALA A 152 29.31 8.11 30.77
CA ALA A 152 30.71 8.38 31.05
C ALA A 152 31.63 7.32 30.41
N LYS A 153 31.28 6.03 30.57
CA LYS A 153 32.02 4.92 29.96
C LYS A 153 31.95 4.96 28.43
N MET A 154 30.77 5.22 27.86
CA MET A 154 30.59 5.35 26.41
C MET A 154 31.44 6.48 25.84
N ARG A 155 31.45 7.66 26.48
CA ARG A 155 32.29 8.79 26.05
C ARG A 155 33.77 8.45 26.09
N ARG A 156 34.23 7.81 27.16
CA ARG A 156 35.63 7.35 27.26
C ARG A 156 35.99 6.36 26.16
N ILE A 157 35.10 5.43 25.81
CA ILE A 157 35.34 4.46 24.73
C ILE A 157 35.39 5.16 23.37
N LEU A 158 34.45 6.08 23.09
CA LEU A 158 34.46 6.84 21.83
C LEU A 158 35.71 7.71 21.71
N ASP A 159 36.14 8.34 22.80
CA ASP A 159 37.38 9.12 22.84
C ASP A 159 38.61 8.26 22.52
N LEU A 160 38.67 7.01 23.00
CA LEU A 160 39.75 6.09 22.63
C LEU A 160 39.73 5.68 21.14
N TYR A 161 38.58 5.72 20.47
CA TYR A 161 38.49 5.50 19.02
C TYR A 161 38.95 6.72 18.24
N ASP A 162 38.54 7.92 18.66
CA ASP A 162 38.86 9.17 17.98
C ASP A 162 40.31 9.62 18.27
N HIS A 163 40.81 9.36 19.48
CA HIS A 163 42.13 9.76 19.98
C HIS A 163 42.88 8.57 20.59
N PRO A 164 43.36 7.63 19.76
CA PRO A 164 44.15 6.51 20.26
C PRO A 164 45.47 7.00 20.89
N PRO A 165 45.99 6.34 21.94
CA PRO A 165 47.24 6.73 22.59
C PRO A 165 48.43 6.65 21.62
N ALA A 166 49.29 7.67 21.62
CA ALA A 166 50.43 7.77 20.70
C ALA A 166 51.47 6.65 20.90
N ASP A 167 51.61 6.15 22.13
CA ASP A 167 52.53 5.11 22.57
C ASP A 167 51.85 3.74 22.81
N GLY A 168 50.57 3.62 22.48
CA GLY A 168 49.75 2.45 22.81
C GLY A 168 49.02 1.82 21.63
N ARG A 169 48.21 0.80 21.94
CA ARG A 169 47.26 0.17 21.01
C ARG A 169 45.92 0.03 21.73
N VAL A 170 44.83 0.33 21.03
CA VAL A 170 43.47 0.09 21.51
C VAL A 170 43.05 -1.30 21.04
N ILE A 171 42.81 -2.20 21.99
CA ILE A 171 42.34 -3.57 21.71
C ILE A 171 40.91 -3.68 22.24
N CYS A 172 39.98 -4.04 21.36
CA CYS A 172 38.59 -4.31 21.74
C CYS A 172 38.37 -5.82 21.74
N VAL A 173 38.02 -6.37 22.90
CA VAL A 173 37.65 -7.78 23.06
C VAL A 173 36.17 -7.82 23.42
N ASP A 174 35.40 -8.61 22.66
CA ASP A 174 33.99 -8.85 22.93
C ASP A 174 33.73 -10.36 22.82
N GLU A 175 32.92 -10.89 23.73
CA GLU A 175 32.50 -12.29 23.69
C GLU A 175 31.08 -12.39 23.14
N PHE A 176 30.94 -13.00 21.97
CA PHE A 176 29.63 -13.30 21.42
C PHE A 176 29.10 -14.62 22.00
N GLY A 177 28.33 -14.53 23.09
CA GLY A 177 27.72 -15.72 23.69
C GLY A 177 26.75 -16.42 22.72
N PRO A 178 26.67 -17.77 22.71
CA PRO A 178 25.96 -18.56 21.69
C PRO A 178 24.44 -18.34 21.58
N HIS A 179 23.84 -17.55 22.48
CA HIS A 179 22.39 -17.35 22.59
C HIS A 179 21.95 -15.87 22.69
N LEU A 180 22.85 -14.90 22.49
CA LEU A 180 22.58 -13.48 22.74
C LEU A 180 22.05 -12.70 21.52
N GLN A 181 21.80 -13.37 20.39
CA GLN A 181 21.21 -12.72 19.22
C GLN A 181 19.69 -12.90 19.25
N PRO A 182 18.91 -11.85 19.56
CA PRO A 182 17.49 -11.91 19.26
C PRO A 182 17.36 -12.13 17.75
N ARG A 183 16.53 -13.08 17.34
CA ARG A 183 16.17 -13.27 15.94
C ARG A 183 14.91 -12.47 15.69
N PRO A 184 15.00 -11.18 15.30
CA PRO A 184 13.81 -10.39 15.04
C PRO A 184 13.01 -11.03 13.91
N GLY A 185 11.74 -11.32 14.20
CA GLY A 185 10.78 -11.71 13.17
C GLY A 185 10.41 -10.53 12.27
N ARG A 186 9.42 -10.74 11.42
CA ARG A 186 8.78 -9.69 10.61
C ARG A 186 7.30 -9.63 10.94
N ALA A 187 6.71 -8.44 10.85
CA ALA A 187 5.29 -8.25 11.13
C ALA A 187 4.71 -7.15 10.25
N TRP A 188 3.39 -7.21 10.01
CA TRP A 188 2.67 -6.12 9.35
C TRP A 188 2.54 -4.94 10.30
N ARG A 189 3.10 -3.81 9.90
CA ARG A 189 3.15 -2.59 10.70
C ARG A 189 2.95 -1.34 9.83
N PRO A 190 2.40 -0.25 10.40
CA PRO A 190 2.33 1.03 9.71
C PRO A 190 3.71 1.50 9.23
N HIS A 191 3.70 2.33 8.18
CA HIS A 191 4.91 2.98 7.69
C HIS A 191 5.62 3.76 8.81
N GLY A 192 6.94 3.61 8.93
CA GLY A 192 7.75 4.28 9.96
C GLY A 192 7.65 3.69 11.38
N GLN A 193 6.76 2.74 11.64
CA GLN A 193 6.52 2.19 12.98
C GLN A 193 6.82 0.69 13.08
N PRO A 194 8.09 0.25 12.90
CA PRO A 194 8.44 -1.17 13.06
C PRO A 194 8.20 -1.63 14.50
N ALA A 195 7.83 -2.89 14.67
CA ALA A 195 7.83 -3.52 15.99
C ALA A 195 9.24 -3.42 16.59
N ARG A 196 9.32 -3.19 17.90
CA ARG A 196 10.59 -3.09 18.61
C ARG A 196 10.65 -4.11 19.74
N LEU A 197 11.77 -4.83 19.83
CA LEU A 197 12.06 -5.76 20.90
C LEU A 197 13.34 -5.33 21.59
N GLN A 198 13.37 -5.41 22.92
CA GLN A 198 14.61 -5.17 23.65
C GLN A 198 15.56 -6.35 23.40
N ALA A 199 16.82 -6.07 23.09
CA ALA A 199 17.82 -7.07 22.78
C ALA A 199 18.46 -7.69 24.03
N THR A 200 18.09 -7.21 25.23
CA THR A 200 18.60 -7.72 26.50
C THR A 200 17.86 -8.98 26.92
N TYR A 201 18.62 -10.04 27.18
CA TYR A 201 18.13 -11.24 27.84
C TYR A 201 17.92 -10.94 29.33
N GLY A 202 16.65 -10.82 29.77
CA GLY A 202 16.34 -10.91 31.18
C GLY A 202 16.43 -12.37 31.62
N ARG A 203 17.42 -12.72 32.45
CA ARG A 203 17.53 -14.06 33.08
C ARG A 203 16.42 -14.32 34.13
N ALA A 204 15.37 -13.49 34.16
CA ALA A 204 14.30 -13.51 35.15
C ALA A 204 12.93 -13.77 34.51
N ALA A 205 12.74 -14.92 33.86
CA ALA A 205 11.41 -15.33 33.41
C ALA A 205 11.23 -16.85 33.20
N HIS A 206 12.11 -17.69 33.75
CA HIS A 206 11.88 -19.14 33.67
C HIS A 206 10.78 -19.64 34.62
N ASP A 207 10.16 -18.74 35.42
CA ASP A 207 9.14 -19.12 36.40
C ASP A 207 7.93 -18.17 36.47
N ARG A 208 7.55 -17.55 35.35
CA ARG A 208 6.21 -16.96 35.24
C ARG A 208 5.53 -17.46 33.99
N ARG A 209 4.80 -18.57 34.14
CA ARG A 209 3.68 -18.89 33.26
C ARG A 209 2.84 -17.60 33.10
N PRO A 210 2.53 -17.14 31.88
CA PRO A 210 1.54 -16.09 31.73
C PRO A 210 0.22 -16.65 32.28
N GLY A 211 -0.26 -16.09 33.39
CA GLY A 211 -1.56 -16.42 33.95
C GLY A 211 -2.66 -16.20 32.89
N PRO A 212 -3.76 -16.97 32.94
CA PRO A 212 -4.82 -16.82 31.96
C PRO A 212 -5.51 -15.46 32.17
N GLY A 213 -5.78 -14.76 31.08
CA GLY A 213 -6.84 -13.74 31.06
C GLY A 213 -6.41 -12.29 31.22
N ARG A 214 -5.94 -11.70 30.13
CA ARG A 214 -6.64 -10.51 29.64
C ARG A 214 -7.23 -10.88 28.28
N ARG A 215 -8.54 -11.18 28.26
CA ARG A 215 -9.30 -11.24 27.02
C ARG A 215 -9.09 -9.90 26.32
N ALA A 216 -8.60 -9.93 25.09
CA ALA A 216 -8.75 -8.78 24.21
C ALA A 216 -10.26 -8.45 24.12
N PRO A 217 -10.65 -7.17 24.01
CA PRO A 217 -12.04 -6.86 23.69
C PRO A 217 -12.41 -7.66 22.45
N ALA A 218 -13.52 -8.41 22.52
CA ALA A 218 -14.06 -9.11 21.39
C ALA A 218 -14.17 -8.09 20.25
N LEU A 219 -13.47 -8.34 19.14
CA LEU A 219 -13.72 -7.57 17.94
C LEU A 219 -15.17 -7.88 17.57
N PRO A 220 -16.06 -6.88 17.41
CA PRO A 220 -17.42 -7.13 17.00
C PRO A 220 -17.36 -7.87 15.66
N HIS A 221 -17.90 -9.09 15.67
CA HIS A 221 -18.22 -9.78 14.43
C HIS A 221 -19.35 -8.99 13.74
N PRO A 222 -19.33 -8.88 12.41
CA PRO A 222 -20.44 -8.30 11.66
C PRO A 222 -21.75 -9.08 11.89
#